data_AF-A0A9D1LSS6-F1
#
_entry.id   AF-A0A9D1LSS6-F1
#
_cell.length_a   1.000
_cell.length_b   1.000
_cell.length_c   1.000
_cell.angle_alpha   90.00
_cell.angle_beta   90.00
_cell.angle_gamma   90.00
#
_symmetry.space_group_name_H-M   'P 1'
#
loop_
_entity.id
_entity.type
_entity.pdbx_description
1 polymer ?
#
loop_
_entity_poly.entity_id
_entity_poly.type
_entity_poly.pdbx_seq_one_letter_code
_entity_poly.pdbx_strand_id
1 'polypeptide(L)'
;MSENRINGNTEGIRQSALERLRELYDMEIDGDCFAPRELIDRIAAFSGQCNREVSVYISRDGRVMDITVGRPESVPLKSLRLRRNPGRLSMIRCIHTHPEGEARLS
;
A
#
# COMPACT_ATOMS: atom_id res chain seq x y z
N MET A 1 -19.52 -5.27 2.48
CA MET A 1 -18.52 -4.18 2.50
C MET A 1 -17.26 -4.77 3.07
N SER A 2 -16.17 -4.83 2.30
CA SER A 2 -14.88 -5.27 2.82
C SER A 2 -14.44 -4.27 3.88
N GLU A 3 -14.15 -4.75 5.08
CA GLU A 3 -13.65 -3.93 6.17
C GLU A 3 -12.31 -3.29 5.73
N ASN A 4 -12.20 -1.96 5.76
CA ASN A 4 -10.99 -1.20 5.43
C ASN A 4 -9.91 -1.40 6.53
N ARG A 5 -9.42 -2.64 6.62
CA ARG A 5 -8.49 -3.09 7.65
C ARG A 5 -7.06 -3.05 7.14
N ILE A 6 -6.18 -2.43 7.91
CA ILE A 6 -4.73 -2.54 7.70
C ILE A 6 -4.29 -3.97 8.03
N ASN A 7 -3.54 -4.59 7.12
CA ASN A 7 -3.03 -5.94 7.27
C ASN A 7 -1.56 -5.96 7.72
N GLY A 8 -1.06 -7.12 8.14
CA GLY A 8 0.36 -7.34 8.45
C GLY A 8 0.78 -6.95 9.86
N ASN A 9 2.04 -6.54 10.03
CA ASN A 9 2.67 -6.27 11.32
C ASN A 9 2.28 -4.88 11.87
N THR A 10 1.17 -4.84 12.59
CA THR A 10 0.65 -3.59 13.21
C THR A 10 0.95 -3.47 14.70
N GLU A 11 1.53 -4.51 15.31
CA GLU A 11 1.90 -4.53 16.71
C GLU A 11 2.95 -3.45 17.03
N GLY A 12 2.74 -2.71 18.13
CA GLY A 12 3.62 -1.64 18.56
C GLY A 12 3.48 -0.32 17.78
N ILE A 13 2.61 -0.27 16.76
CA ILE A 13 2.31 0.96 16.04
C ILE A 13 1.20 1.73 16.76
N ARG A 14 1.39 3.05 16.90
CA ARG A 14 0.36 3.92 17.50
C ARG A 14 -0.94 3.84 16.70
N GLN A 15 -2.05 3.68 17.40
CA GLN A 15 -3.39 3.60 16.79
C GLN A 15 -3.68 4.80 15.88
N SER A 16 -3.31 6.02 16.29
CA SER A 16 -3.47 7.24 15.47
C SER A 16 -2.64 7.24 14.18
N ALA A 17 -1.53 6.50 14.11
CA ALA A 17 -0.80 6.31 12.86
C ALA A 17 -1.52 5.31 11.94
N LEU A 18 -2.07 4.23 12.51
CA LEU A 18 -2.86 3.26 11.74
C LEU A 18 -4.16 3.89 11.20
N GLU A 19 -4.81 4.75 11.97
CA GLU A 19 -6.00 5.49 11.53
C GLU A 19 -5.71 6.42 10.36
N ARG A 20 -4.64 7.24 10.45
CA ARG A 20 -4.20 8.08 9.32
C ARG A 20 -3.83 7.25 8.08
N LEU A 21 -3.27 6.06 8.26
CA LEU A 21 -2.99 5.16 7.15
C LEU A 21 -4.28 4.55 6.56
N ARG A 22 -5.30 4.27 7.38
CA ARG A 22 -6.61 3.79 6.91
C ARG A 22 -7.34 4.79 6.04
N GLU A 23 -7.18 6.10 6.27
CA GLU A 23 -7.75 7.16 5.43
C GLU A 23 -7.34 7.01 3.94
N LEU A 24 -6.22 6.34 3.64
CA LEU A 24 -5.83 6.07 2.26
C LEU A 24 -6.84 5.21 1.49
N TYR A 25 -7.66 4.41 2.18
CA TYR A 25 -8.73 3.65 1.53
C TYR A 25 -9.82 4.55 0.92
N ASP A 26 -9.98 5.77 1.44
CA ASP A 26 -10.99 6.72 1.00
C ASP A 26 -10.45 7.68 -0.09
N MET A 27 -9.18 7.54 -0.48
CA MET A 27 -8.61 8.33 -1.57
C MET A 27 -9.21 7.92 -2.92
N GLU A 28 -9.67 8.91 -3.68
CA GLU A 28 -9.99 8.75 -5.09
C GLU A 28 -8.77 9.10 -5.94
N ILE A 29 -8.21 8.10 -6.61
CA ILE A 29 -7.02 8.26 -7.45
C ILE A 29 -7.47 8.26 -8.90
N ASP A 30 -7.05 9.24 -9.69
CA ASP A 30 -7.31 9.21 -11.13
C ASP A 30 -6.71 7.93 -11.75
N GLY A 31 -7.47 7.23 -12.58
CA GLY A 31 -7.02 6.03 -13.27
C GLY A 31 -5.79 6.24 -14.16
N ASP A 32 -5.61 7.46 -14.67
CA ASP A 32 -4.45 7.86 -15.48
C ASP A 32 -3.27 8.36 -14.63
N CYS A 33 -3.50 8.66 -13.34
CA CYS A 33 -2.44 9.01 -12.41
C CYS A 33 -1.81 7.74 -11.83
N PHE A 34 -0.56 7.43 -12.20
CA PHE A 34 0.12 6.21 -11.74
C PHE A 34 0.18 6.11 -10.20
N ALA A 35 0.62 7.19 -9.54
CA ALA A 35 0.68 7.33 -8.10
C ALA A 35 0.59 8.82 -7.72
N PRO A 36 -0.46 9.26 -7.02
CA PRO A 36 -0.54 10.64 -6.55
C PRO A 36 0.58 10.95 -5.57
N ARG A 37 1.12 12.17 -5.64
CA ARG A 37 2.15 12.63 -4.68
C ARG A 37 1.68 12.51 -3.24
N GLU A 38 0.42 12.86 -2.96
CA GLU A 38 -0.16 12.73 -1.62
C GLU A 38 -0.09 11.29 -1.08
N LEU A 39 -0.40 10.30 -1.92
CA LEU A 39 -0.29 8.89 -1.52
C LEU A 39 1.16 8.54 -1.16
N ILE A 40 2.10 8.92 -2.02
CA ILE A 40 3.53 8.64 -1.83
C ILE A 40 4.05 9.30 -0.54
N ASP A 41 3.72 10.56 -0.32
CA ASP A 41 4.18 11.31 0.85
C ASP A 41 3.58 10.71 2.14
N ARG A 42 2.31 10.29 2.12
CA ARG A 42 1.65 9.65 3.27
C ARG A 42 2.27 8.29 3.61
N ILE A 43 2.50 7.41 2.62
CA ILE A 43 3.11 6.09 2.89
C ILE A 43 4.58 6.22 3.29
N ALA A 44 5.33 7.15 2.71
CA ALA A 44 6.72 7.40 3.07
C ALA A 44 6.83 7.97 4.50
N ALA A 45 5.98 8.92 4.86
CA ALA A 45 5.93 9.48 6.22
C ALA A 45 5.57 8.41 7.26
N PHE A 46 4.57 7.56 6.98
CA PHE A 46 4.24 6.45 7.87
C PHE A 46 5.41 5.47 8.01
N SER A 47 6.02 5.10 6.88
CA SER A 47 7.12 4.14 6.82
C SER A 47 8.33 4.62 7.62
N GLY A 48 8.75 5.87 7.43
CA GLY A 48 9.83 6.49 8.20
C GLY A 48 9.50 6.68 9.68
N GLN A 49 8.25 7.02 10.01
CA GLN A 49 7.81 7.17 11.41
C GLN A 49 7.83 5.84 12.18
N CYS A 50 7.44 4.74 11.53
CA CYS A 50 7.29 3.44 12.18
C CYS A 50 8.50 2.52 11.99
N ASN A 51 9.43 2.90 11.12
CA ASN A 51 10.46 2.02 10.59
C ASN A 51 9.88 0.67 10.14
N ARG A 52 8.90 0.74 9.22
CA ARG A 52 8.21 -0.42 8.65
C ARG A 52 7.97 -0.20 7.16
N GLU A 53 8.14 -1.25 6.36
CA GLU A 53 7.64 -1.25 4.98
C GLU A 53 6.11 -1.18 4.96
N VAL A 54 5.56 -0.55 3.94
CA VAL A 54 4.12 -0.54 3.66
C VAL A 54 3.93 -0.87 2.20
N SER A 55 2.97 -1.74 1.88
CA SER A 55 2.48 -1.94 0.51
C SER A 55 1.04 -1.47 0.37
N VAL A 56 0.75 -0.83 -0.76
CA VAL A 56 -0.56 -0.33 -1.14
C VAL A 56 -0.90 -0.84 -2.54
N TYR A 57 -2.05 -1.50 -2.64
CA TYR A 57 -2.58 -2.02 -3.90
C TYR A 57 -3.66 -1.08 -4.42
N ILE A 58 -3.54 -0.65 -5.67
CA ILE A 58 -4.46 0.28 -6.30
C ILE A 58 -5.00 -0.36 -7.58
N SER A 59 -6.31 -0.45 -7.73
CA SER A 59 -6.93 -0.90 -8.97
C SER A 59 -6.73 0.10 -10.11
N ARG A 60 -7.03 -0.32 -11.34
CA ARG A 60 -6.99 0.57 -12.51
C ARG A 60 -7.99 1.73 -12.42
N ASP A 61 -9.15 1.52 -11.80
CA ASP A 61 -10.16 2.57 -11.55
C ASP A 61 -9.82 3.44 -10.34
N GLY A 62 -8.61 3.31 -9.77
CA GLY A 62 -8.12 4.25 -8.76
C GLY A 62 -8.48 3.91 -7.31
N ARG A 63 -9.07 2.74 -7.06
CA ARG A 63 -9.46 2.35 -5.70
C ARG A 63 -8.30 1.69 -4.98
N VAL A 64 -8.05 2.11 -3.75
CA VAL A 64 -7.14 1.40 -2.85
C VAL A 64 -7.79 0.11 -2.38
N MET A 65 -7.17 -1.02 -2.74
CA MET A 65 -7.70 -2.36 -2.55
C MET A 65 -7.16 -3.04 -1.30
N ASP A 66 -5.89 -2.78 -0.97
CA ASP A 66 -5.23 -3.41 0.16
C ASP A 66 -4.09 -2.53 0.67
N ILE A 67 -3.94 -2.45 1.98
CA ILE A 67 -2.80 -1.85 2.65
C ILE A 67 -2.24 -2.88 3.63
N THR A 68 -0.96 -3.22 3.47
CA THR A 68 -0.25 -4.15 4.35
C THR A 68 0.98 -3.49 4.93
N VAL A 69 1.14 -3.58 6.25
CA VAL A 69 2.33 -3.13 6.97
C VAL A 69 3.27 -4.33 7.15
N GLY A 70 4.51 -4.17 6.71
CA GLY A 70 5.57 -5.16 6.80
C GLY A 70 6.44 -4.98 8.03
N ARG A 71 7.64 -5.55 7.99
CA ARG A 71 8.80 -5.30 8.86
C ARG A 71 9.71 -4.24 8.20
N PRO A 72 10.76 -3.73 8.86
CA PRO A 72 11.73 -2.82 8.22
C PRO A 72 12.33 -3.36 6.92
N GLU A 73 12.49 -4.68 6.82
CA GLU A 73 13.21 -5.39 5.77
C GLU A 73 12.33 -6.17 4.78
N SER A 74 11.01 -6.24 5.03
CA SER A 74 10.09 -6.88 4.08
C SER A 74 8.61 -6.60 4.36
N VAL A 75 7.83 -6.46 3.29
CA VAL A 75 6.37 -6.53 3.30
C VAL A 75 5.86 -7.68 2.42
N PRO A 76 4.99 -8.56 2.93
CA PRO A 76 4.38 -9.59 2.09
C PRO A 76 3.52 -8.98 0.98
N LEU A 77 3.85 -9.29 -0.27
CA LEU A 77 3.07 -8.89 -1.43
C LEU A 77 2.04 -9.97 -1.77
N LYS A 78 0.76 -9.58 -1.79
CA LYS A 78 -0.34 -10.46 -2.20
C LYS A 78 -0.40 -10.61 -3.73
N SER A 79 -0.71 -11.81 -4.19
CA SER A 79 -1.05 -12.07 -5.59
C SER A 79 -2.51 -11.71 -5.85
N LEU A 80 -2.80 -10.41 -5.95
CA LEU A 80 -4.14 -9.89 -6.25
C LEU A 80 -4.33 -9.72 -7.77
N ARG A 81 -5.49 -10.13 -8.29
CA ARG A 81 -5.87 -9.96 -9.70
C ARG A 81 -7.36 -9.66 -9.83
N LEU A 82 -7.70 -8.69 -10.66
CA LEU A 82 -9.09 -8.37 -11.03
C LEU A 82 -9.53 -9.03 -12.35
N ARG A 83 -8.60 -9.66 -13.08
CA ARG A 83 -8.88 -10.36 -14.34
C ARG A 83 -8.78 -11.86 -14.17
N ARG A 84 -9.77 -12.58 -14.71
CA ARG A 84 -9.82 -14.05 -14.74
C ARG A 84 -8.80 -14.67 -15.72
N ASN A 85 -8.48 -13.99 -16.81
CA ASN A 85 -7.53 -14.49 -17.80
C ASN A 85 -6.08 -14.29 -17.30
N PRO A 86 -5.30 -15.37 -17.09
CA PRO A 86 -3.94 -15.27 -16.56
C PRO A 86 -2.94 -14.62 -17.53
N GLY A 87 -3.21 -14.59 -18.83
CA GLY A 87 -2.37 -13.95 -19.85
C GLY A 87 -2.51 -12.42 -19.95
N ARG A 88 -3.35 -11.80 -19.10
CA ARG A 88 -3.55 -10.34 -19.04
C ARG A 88 -2.95 -9.78 -17.77
N LEU A 89 -2.51 -8.51 -17.80
CA LEU A 89 -2.08 -7.80 -16.59
C LEU A 89 -3.16 -7.87 -15.49
N SER A 90 -2.74 -7.89 -14.23
CA SER A 90 -3.60 -8.02 -13.05
C SER A 90 -4.65 -6.92 -12.91
N MET A 91 -4.44 -5.78 -13.57
CA MET A 91 -5.18 -4.51 -13.43
C MET A 91 -5.02 -3.89 -12.04
N ILE A 92 -3.90 -4.19 -11.38
CA ILE A 92 -3.56 -3.68 -10.06
C ILE A 92 -2.12 -3.17 -10.07
N ARG A 93 -1.91 -2.01 -9.46
CA ARG A 93 -0.60 -1.43 -9.16
C ARG A 93 -0.28 -1.75 -7.71
N CYS A 94 0.95 -2.15 -7.42
CA CYS A 94 1.47 -2.23 -6.06
C CYS A 94 2.53 -1.15 -5.90
N ILE A 95 2.39 -0.34 -4.86
CA ILE A 95 3.38 0.64 -4.44
C ILE A 95 3.82 0.22 -3.06
N HIS A 96 5.12 0.06 -2.84
CA HIS A 96 5.65 -0.25 -1.51
C HIS A 96 6.83 0.65 -1.15
N THR A 97 7.07 0.79 0.15
CA THR A 97 8.20 1.53 0.72
C THR A 97 9.30 0.58 1.18
N HIS A 98 10.51 1.14 1.34
CA HIS A 98 11.70 0.50 1.88
C HIS A 98 12.38 1.50 2.84
N PRO A 99 12.12 1.47 4.15
CA PRO A 99 12.67 2.46 5.09
C PRO A 99 14.18 2.30 5.31
N GLU A 100 14.69 1.07 5.21
CA GLU A 100 16.12 0.76 5.35
C GLU A 100 16.75 0.17 4.07
N GLY A 101 15.95 -0.05 3.03
CA GLY A 101 16.36 -0.74 1.80
C GLY A 101 16.83 0.18 0.67
N GLU A 102 17.65 -0.36 -0.22
CA GLU A 102 17.96 0.31 -1.49
C GLU A 102 16.79 0.19 -2.46
N ALA A 103 16.29 1.33 -2.96
CA ALA A 103 15.20 1.38 -3.93
C ALA A 103 15.44 0.60 -5.24
N ARG A 104 16.69 0.21 -5.52
CA ARG A 104 17.11 -0.53 -6.73
C ARG A 104 16.92 -2.04 -6.62
N LEU A 105 16.68 -2.57 -5.42
CA LEU A 105 16.52 -4.00 -5.17
C LEU A 105 15.04 -4.44 -5.16
N SER A 106 14.15 -3.56 -5.65
CA SER A 106 12.69 -3.74 -5.74
C SER A 106 12.21 -4.07 -7.15
#